data_AF-A0A3N4GGJ0-F1
#
_entry.id   AF-A0A3N4GGJ0-F1
#
_cell.length_a   1.000
_cell.length_b   1.000
_cell.length_c   1.000
_cell.angle_alpha   90.00
_cell.angle_beta   90.00
_cell.angle_gamma   90.00
#
_symmetry.space_group_name_H-M   'P 1'
#
loop_
_entity.id
_entity.type
_entity.pdbx_description
1 polymer ?
#
loop_
_entity_poly.entity_id
_entity_poly.type
_entity_poly.pdbx_seq_one_letter_code
_entity_poly.pdbx_strand_id
1 'polypeptide(L)' 'IRRFIPKGSPISEVSENQILRIQRWMNDYPRKILGYATPHDTFVQAFKQERLVA' A
#
# COMPACT_ATOMS: atom_id res chain seq x y z
N ILE A 1 6.75 4.92 2.46
CA ILE A 1 8.04 4.20 2.48
C ILE A 1 9.09 4.88 3.37
N ARG A 2 9.43 6.16 3.19
CA ARG A 2 10.50 6.83 3.99
C ARG A 2 10.27 6.91 5.52
N ARG A 3 9.04 6.66 5.97
CA ARG A 3 8.71 6.43 7.39
C ARG A 3 9.41 5.18 7.97
N PHE A 4 9.71 4.19 7.14
CA PHE A 4 10.29 2.90 7.54
C PHE A 4 11.71 2.70 7.02
N ILE A 5 12.02 3.23 5.83
CA ILE A 5 13.35 3.16 5.21
C ILE A 5 13.91 4.58 5.12
N PRO A 6 14.82 5.00 6.02
CA PRO A 6 15.42 6.32 5.99
C PRO A 6 16.11 6.64 4.65
N LYS A 7 16.36 7.93 4.39
CA LYS A 7 17.21 8.32 3.26
C LYS A 7 18.66 7.89 3.55
N GLY A 8 19.37 7.45 2.51
CA GLY A 8 20.74 6.92 2.64
C GLY A 8 20.81 5.42 2.95
N SER A 9 19.75 4.82 3.49
CA SER A 9 19.69 3.36 3.67
C SER A 9 19.53 2.65 2.32
N PRO A 10 20.42 1.71 1.96
CA PRO A 10 20.30 0.93 0.74
C PRO A 10 19.12 -0.04 0.84
N ILE A 11 18.31 -0.11 -0.22
CA ILE A 11 17.11 -0.96 -0.22
C ILE A 11 17.45 -2.45 -0.22
N SER A 12 18.63 -2.82 -0.72
CA SER A 12 19.15 -4.20 -0.74
C SER A 12 19.35 -4.80 0.65
N GLU A 13 19.50 -3.98 1.68
CA GLU A 13 19.65 -4.42 3.07
C GLU A 13 18.29 -4.62 3.78
N VAL A 14 17.19 -4.25 3.13
CA VAL A 14 15.84 -4.42 3.68
C VAL A 14 15.36 -5.83 3.39
N SER A 15 15.10 -6.60 4.44
CA SER A 15 14.59 -7.96 4.29
C SER A 15 13.22 -7.99 3.62
N GLU A 16 12.93 -9.08 2.92
CA GLU A 16 11.62 -9.29 2.29
C GLU A 16 10.47 -9.19 3.30
N ASN A 17 10.64 -9.73 4.50
CA ASN A 17 9.66 -9.62 5.58
C ASN A 17 9.36 -8.16 5.98
N GLN A 18 10.38 -7.29 6.01
CA GLN A 18 10.19 -5.86 6.25
C GLN A 18 9.45 -5.22 5.08
N ILE A 19 9.80 -5.55 3.84
CA ILE A 19 9.12 -5.04 2.64
C ILE A 19 7.64 -5.40 2.68
N LEU A 20 7.29 -6.67 2.92
CA LEU A 20 5.91 -7.14 3.01
C LEU A 20 5.12 -6.41 4.10
N ARG A 21 5.73 -6.21 5.27
CA ARG A 21 5.11 -5.47 6.37
C ARG A 21 4.87 -4.00 5.99
N ILE A 22 5.83 -3.34 5.34
CA ILE A 22 5.68 -1.97 4.86
C ILE A 22 4.56 -1.87 3.82
N GLN A 23 4.50 -2.83 2.90
CA GLN A 23 3.48 -2.88 1.85
C GLN A 23 2.08 -3.01 2.47
N ARG A 24 1.87 -3.96 3.38
CA ARG A 24 0.60 -4.13 4.12
C ARG A 24 0.21 -2.84 4.82
N TRP A 25 1.12 -2.27 5.62
CA TRP A 25 0.85 -1.00 6.32
C TRP A 25 0.47 0.13 5.36
N MET A 26 1.15 0.25 4.21
CA MET A 26 0.85 1.31 3.25
C MET A 26 -0.51 1.15 2.57
N ASN A 27 -0.93 -0.09 2.34
CA ASN A 27 -2.21 -0.44 1.72
C ASN A 27 -3.37 -0.36 2.70
N ASP A 28 -3.12 -0.56 4.00
CA ASP A 28 -4.13 -0.48 5.07
C ASP A 28 -4.24 0.93 5.67
N TYR A 29 -3.34 1.86 5.31
CA TYR A 29 -3.33 3.21 5.87
C TYR A 29 -4.43 4.09 5.22
N PRO A 30 -5.40 4.60 6.00
CA PRO A 30 -6.44 5.52 5.51
C PRO A 30 -5.85 6.78 4.87
N ARG A 31 -6.27 7.11 3.66
CA ARG A 31 -5.76 8.29 2.92
C ARG A 31 -6.83 9.35 2.77
N LYS A 32 -6.53 10.59 3.17
CA LYS A 32 -7.45 11.73 3.00
C LYS A 32 -7.91 11.92 1.55
N ILE A 33 -7.03 11.71 0.57
CA ILE A 33 -7.37 11.82 -0.86
C ILE A 33 -8.39 10.77 -1.32
N LEU A 34 -8.49 9.64 -0.61
CA LEU A 34 -9.47 8.58 -0.84
C LEU A 34 -10.70 8.73 0.06
N GLY A 35 -10.96 9.93 0.60
CA GLY A 35 -12.05 10.13 1.57
C GLY A 35 -11.85 9.34 2.86
N TYR A 36 -10.59 9.12 3.26
CA TYR A 36 -10.20 8.25 4.38
C TYR A 36 -10.45 6.75 4.18
N ALA A 37 -10.77 6.30 2.96
CA ALA A 37 -10.67 4.89 2.62
C ALA A 37 -9.20 4.44 2.55
N THR A 38 -8.99 3.13 2.66
CA THR A 38 -7.67 2.54 2.43
C THR A 38 -7.43 2.33 0.93
N PRO A 39 -6.17 2.38 0.46
CA PRO A 39 -5.83 1.99 -0.89
C PRO A 39 -6.31 0.57 -1.25
N HIS A 40 -6.24 -0.37 -0.29
CA HIS A 40 -6.72 -1.73 -0.49
C HIS A 40 -8.22 -1.78 -0.80
N ASP A 41 -9.04 -1.12 0.02
CA ASP A 41 -10.50 -1.10 -0.16
C ASP A 41 -10.86 -0.50 -1.53
N THR A 42 -10.22 0.62 -1.87
CA THR A 42 -10.49 1.33 -3.13
C THR A 42 -10.15 0.45 -4.34
N PHE A 43 -9.02 -0.26 -4.28
CA PHE A 43 -8.62 -1.19 -5.32
C PHE A 43 -9.61 -2.36 -5.46
N VAL A 44 -10.01 -2.98 -4.34
CA VAL A 44 -10.96 -4.10 -4.36
C VAL A 44 -12.31 -3.68 -4.94
N GLN A 45 -12.79 -2.47 -4.62
CA GLN A 45 -14.02 -1.94 -5.21
C GLN A 45 -13.87 -1.72 -6.71
N ALA A 46 -12.81 -1.03 -7.15
CA ALA A 46 -12.57 -0.78 -8.58
C ALA A 46 -12.47 -2.10 -9.38
N PHE A 47 -11.73 -3.08 -8.84
CA PHE A 47 -11.57 -4.39 -9.46
C PHE A 47 -12.91 -5.14 -9.57
N LYS A 48 -13.77 -5.07 -8.55
CA LYS A 48 -15.11 -5.65 -8.62
C LYS A 48 -15.97 -4.96 -9.69
N GLN A 49 -15.93 -3.64 -9.78
CA GLN A 49 -16.68 -2.90 -10.80
C GLN A 49 -16.23 -3.27 -12.21
N GLU A 50 -14.92 -3.31 -12.45
CA GLU A 50 -14.37 -3.72 -13.75
C GLU A 50 -14.82 -5.13 -14.15
N ARG A 51 -14.79 -6.08 -13.20
CA ARG A 51 -15.23 -7.46 -13.42
C ARG A 51 -16.73 -7.63 -13.67
N LEU A 52 -17.56 -6.68 -13.23
CA LEU A 52 -19.01 -6.70 -13.49
C LEU A 52 -19.36 -6.09 -14.85
N VAL A 53 -18.46 -5.28 -15.41
CA VAL A 53 -18.62 -4.61 -16.71
C VAL A 53 -18.08 -5.47 -17.86
N ALA A 54 -17.14 -6.38 -17.59
CA ALA A 54 -16.62 -7.38 -18.53
C ALA A 54 -17.52 -8.60 -18.65
#